data_AF-A0A9P6AUN1-F1
#
_entry.id   AF-A0A9P6AUN1-F1
#
_cell.length_a   1.000
_cell.length_b   1.000
_cell.length_c   1.000
_cell.angle_alpha   90.00
_cell.angle_beta   90.00
_cell.angle_gamma   90.00
#
_symmetry.space_group_name_H-M   'P 1'
#
loop_
_entity.id
_entity.type
_entity.pdbx_description
1 polymer ?
#
loop_
_entity_poly.entity_id
_entity_poly.type
_entity_poly.pdbx_seq_one_letter_code
_entity_poly.pdbx_strand_id
1 'polypeptide(L)'
;WNHVVIPSLIQPFMLFERERLLRREEHTVQVEEACRCGKQWRLLKVLCVYFERLETIEFHVCGCPSRTAARQLVLRGLFPCAPLHPSLAVSIDMLEFVAELFVQQAPNERAWAATLENFLKRRGFKFGGNDSLRRRFATALAQYQVLVRVINQEMSAVVESCRGQV
;
A
#
# COMPACT_ATOMS: atom_id res chain seq x y z
N TRP A 1 12.17 -4.09 -5.67
CA TRP A 1 10.83 -4.49 -5.18
C TRP A 1 10.78 -5.98 -4.86
N ASN A 2 10.84 -6.84 -5.88
CA ASN A 2 10.41 -8.25 -5.78
C ASN A 2 11.18 -9.14 -4.79
N HIS A 3 12.48 -8.93 -4.58
CA HIS A 3 13.30 -9.85 -3.78
C HIS A 3 13.50 -9.45 -2.32
N VAL A 4 13.22 -8.20 -1.97
CA VAL A 4 13.52 -7.66 -0.62
C VAL A 4 12.29 -7.00 -0.03
N VAL A 5 11.66 -6.11 -0.79
CA VAL A 5 10.55 -5.29 -0.30
C VAL A 5 9.29 -6.13 -0.23
N ILE A 6 8.86 -6.73 -1.34
CA ILE A 6 7.61 -7.49 -1.39
C ILE A 6 7.57 -8.62 -0.33
N PRO A 7 8.59 -9.48 -0.18
CA PRO A 7 8.58 -10.51 0.85
C PRO A 7 8.48 -9.92 2.26
N SER A 8 9.16 -8.80 2.52
CA SER A 8 9.08 -8.11 3.81
C SER A 8 7.71 -7.50 4.13
N LEU A 9 6.82 -7.36 3.13
CA LEU A 9 5.48 -6.81 3.28
C LEU A 9 4.40 -7.86 3.53
N ILE A 10 4.70 -9.16 3.38
CA ILE A 10 3.73 -10.24 3.61
C ILE A 10 3.18 -10.18 5.04
N GLN A 11 4.04 -10.26 6.05
CA GLN A 11 3.59 -10.20 7.45
C GLN A 11 2.88 -8.88 7.79
N PRO A 12 3.39 -7.68 7.43
CA PRO A 12 2.66 -6.43 7.61
C PRO A 12 1.27 -6.41 6.97
N PHE A 13 1.14 -6.96 5.75
CA PHE A 13 -0.13 -7.05 5.07
C PHE A 13 -1.10 -7.99 5.79
N MET A 14 -0.64 -9.16 6.22
CA MET A 14 -1.47 -10.09 7.01
C MET A 14 -1.92 -9.49 8.35
N LEU A 15 -1.07 -8.69 9.00
CA LEU A 15 -1.45 -7.96 10.21
C LEU A 15 -2.52 -6.90 9.92
N PHE A 16 -2.35 -6.13 8.85
CA PHE A 16 -3.36 -5.19 8.38
C PHE A 16 -4.70 -5.89 8.08
N GLU A 17 -4.68 -7.00 7.35
CA GLU A 17 -5.89 -7.78 7.03
C GLU A 17 -6.57 -8.32 8.27
N ARG A 18 -5.80 -8.85 9.22
CA ARG A 18 -6.34 -9.29 10.51
C ARG A 18 -7.02 -8.13 11.24
N GLU A 19 -6.38 -6.96 11.32
CA GLU A 19 -6.96 -5.79 11.98
C GLU A 19 -8.20 -5.27 11.25
N ARG A 20 -8.20 -5.29 9.90
CA ARG A 20 -9.32 -4.94 9.03
C ARG A 20 -10.54 -5.82 9.29
N LEU A 21 -10.35 -7.13 9.46
CA LEU A 21 -11.43 -8.07 9.77
C LEU A 21 -11.97 -7.93 11.21
N LEU A 22 -11.12 -7.53 12.15
CA LEU A 22 -11.47 -7.43 13.57
C LEU A 22 -12.15 -6.09 13.93
N ARG A 23 -12.00 -5.03 13.13
CA ARG A 23 -12.56 -3.70 13.41
C ARG A 23 -13.75 -3.38 12.51
N ARG A 24 -14.88 -3.01 13.13
CA ARG A 24 -16.05 -2.45 12.43
C ARG A 24 -15.99 -0.93 12.28
N GLU A 25 -15.18 -0.21 13.06
CA GLU A 25 -15.05 1.26 12.98
C GLU A 25 -13.62 1.76 13.26
N GLU A 26 -13.28 2.81 12.51
CA GLU A 26 -12.16 3.77 12.53
C GLU A 26 -10.87 3.44 13.32
N HIS A 27 -9.80 3.20 12.56
CA HIS A 27 -8.43 3.16 13.07
C HIS A 27 -7.98 4.57 13.53
N THR A 28 -7.90 4.79 14.85
CA THR A 28 -6.99 5.78 15.40
C THR A 28 -5.56 5.33 15.10
N VAL A 29 -4.85 6.07 14.25
CA VAL A 29 -3.43 5.84 13.94
C VAL A 29 -2.66 5.89 15.25
N GLN A 30 -2.23 4.75 15.77
CA GLN A 30 -1.31 4.73 16.89
C GLN A 30 -0.01 5.38 16.42
N VAL A 31 0.35 6.50 17.02
CA VAL A 31 1.63 7.19 16.81
C VAL A 31 2.71 6.18 17.16
N GLU A 32 3.40 5.66 16.14
CA GLU A 32 4.41 4.62 16.34
C GLU A 32 5.52 5.17 17.23
N GLU A 33 5.74 4.50 18.37
CA GLU A 33 6.84 4.79 19.28
C GLU A 33 8.18 4.85 18.55
N ALA A 34 9.05 5.66 19.12
CA ALA A 34 10.42 5.81 18.71
C ALA A 34 11.14 4.48 18.43
N CYS A 35 11.81 4.34 17.28
CA CYS A 35 12.69 3.19 17.04
C CYS A 35 13.87 3.20 18.02
N ARG A 36 14.03 2.15 18.84
CA ARG A 36 15.09 2.06 19.86
C ARG A 36 16.49 1.71 19.32
N CYS A 37 16.69 1.77 18.01
CA CYS A 37 17.95 1.35 17.36
C CYS A 37 19.11 2.36 17.48
N GLY A 38 18.87 3.56 18.01
CA GLY A 38 19.89 4.61 18.15
C GLY A 38 20.43 5.22 16.84
N LYS A 39 19.90 4.81 15.67
CA LYS A 39 20.28 5.38 14.36
C LYS A 39 19.61 6.72 14.12
N GLN A 40 20.02 7.44 13.07
CA GLN A 40 19.33 8.64 12.58
C GLN A 40 18.01 8.31 11.88
N TRP A 41 17.07 9.24 12.00
CA TRP A 41 15.70 9.09 11.54
C TRP A 41 15.43 10.14 10.50
N ARG A 42 14.62 9.80 9.51
CA ARG A 42 14.18 10.76 8.51
C ARG A 42 12.68 10.94 8.61
N LEU A 43 12.24 12.20 8.70
CA LEU A 43 10.83 12.51 8.51
C LEU A 43 10.49 12.30 7.03
N LEU A 44 9.45 11.52 6.78
CA LEU A 44 8.92 11.26 5.44
C LEU A 44 7.50 11.79 5.36
N LYS A 45 7.24 12.59 4.32
CA LYS A 45 5.94 13.15 4.00
C LYS A 45 5.40 12.44 2.76
N VAL A 46 4.22 11.82 2.89
CA VAL A 46 3.63 10.99 1.83
C VAL A 46 2.20 11.45 1.56
N LEU A 47 1.90 11.72 0.28
CA LEU A 47 0.52 11.99 -0.14
C LEU A 47 -0.24 10.67 -0.26
N CYS A 48 -1.27 10.51 0.56
CA CYS A 48 -2.13 9.33 0.62
C CYS A 48 -3.41 9.57 -0.17
N VAL A 49 -3.75 8.62 -1.04
CA VAL A 49 -4.93 8.65 -1.90
C VAL A 49 -5.95 7.64 -1.39
N TYR A 50 -7.10 8.13 -0.93
CA TYR A 50 -8.26 7.33 -0.56
C TYR A 50 -9.42 7.58 -1.52
N PHE A 51 -10.51 6.81 -1.40
CA PHE A 51 -11.72 7.02 -2.21
C PHE A 51 -12.33 8.42 -2.01
N GLU A 52 -12.46 8.86 -0.76
CA GLU A 52 -13.20 10.08 -0.43
C GLU A 52 -12.30 11.28 -0.15
N ARG A 53 -11.00 11.07 0.09
CA ARG A 53 -10.07 12.14 0.51
C ARG A 53 -8.65 11.95 0.00
N LEU A 54 -7.92 13.05 -0.06
CA LEU A 54 -6.45 13.06 -0.06
C LEU A 54 -5.96 13.59 1.28
N GLU A 55 -4.93 12.95 1.80
CA GLU A 55 -4.34 13.32 3.08
C GLU A 55 -2.82 13.23 2.95
N THR A 56 -2.08 14.15 3.56
CA THR A 56 -0.63 14.01 3.62
C THR A 56 -0.25 13.57 5.02
N ILE A 57 0.32 12.38 5.12
CA ILE A 57 0.80 11.85 6.40
C ILE A 57 2.29 12.09 6.55
N GLU A 58 2.72 12.29 7.79
CA GLU A 58 4.11 12.47 8.16
C GLU A 58 4.49 11.42 9.20
N PHE A 59 5.58 10.72 8.95
CA PHE A 59 6.07 9.68 9.86
C PHE A 59 7.58 9.51 9.71
N HIS A 60 8.19 8.95 10.74
CA HIS A 60 9.62 8.73 10.74
C HIS A 60 9.99 7.38 10.15
N VAL A 61 11.00 7.38 9.28
CA VAL A 61 11.61 6.16 8.74
C VAL A 61 13.02 5.98 9.28
N CYS A 62 13.41 4.71 9.41
CA CYS A 62 14.76 4.31 9.81
C CYS A 62 15.24 3.18 8.88
N GLY A 63 16.55 2.98 8.79
CA GLY A 63 17.16 1.84 8.08
C GLY A 63 16.86 0.47 8.71
N CYS A 64 16.14 0.41 9.83
CA CYS A 64 15.69 -0.86 10.42
C CYS A 64 14.56 -1.50 9.59
N PRO A 65 14.56 -2.83 9.40
CA PRO A 65 13.51 -3.53 8.64
C PRO A 65 12.09 -3.27 9.18
N SER A 66 11.94 -3.12 10.49
CA SER A 66 10.66 -2.86 11.16
C SER A 66 10.11 -1.44 10.94
N ARG A 67 10.94 -0.50 10.46
CA ARG A 67 10.62 0.94 10.34
C ARG A 67 10.83 1.46 8.91
N THR A 68 10.79 0.58 7.91
CA THR A 68 10.80 0.99 6.51
C THR A 68 9.52 1.72 6.12
N ALA A 69 9.59 2.59 5.11
CA ALA A 69 8.44 3.36 4.63
C ALA A 69 7.30 2.44 4.18
N ALA A 70 7.63 1.42 3.37
CA ALA A 70 6.65 0.50 2.83
C ALA A 70 5.91 -0.29 3.92
N ARG A 71 6.63 -0.78 4.92
CA ARG A 71 6.02 -1.52 6.04
C ARG A 71 5.05 -0.66 6.84
N GLN A 72 5.46 0.56 7.19
CA GLN A 72 4.63 1.49 7.96
C GLN A 72 3.37 1.91 7.19
N LEU A 73 3.47 2.10 5.88
CA LEU A 73 2.32 2.39 5.04
C LEU A 73 1.35 1.22 4.96
N VAL A 74 1.85 -0.01 4.73
CA VAL A 74 0.98 -1.20 4.63
C VAL A 74 0.19 -1.44 5.91
N LEU A 75 0.82 -1.28 7.08
CA LEU A 75 0.11 -1.36 8.36
C LEU A 75 -0.98 -0.30 8.55
N ARG A 76 -0.92 0.82 7.82
CA ARG A 76 -1.93 1.88 7.81
C ARG A 76 -2.98 1.68 6.72
N GLY A 77 -3.01 0.52 6.05
CA GLY A 77 -3.91 0.28 4.93
C GLY A 77 -3.54 1.04 3.66
N LEU A 78 -2.27 1.42 3.49
CA LEU A 78 -1.76 2.18 2.36
C LEU A 78 -0.64 1.42 1.66
N PHE A 79 -0.65 1.41 0.33
CA PHE A 79 0.41 0.81 -0.46
C PHE A 79 1.27 1.89 -1.14
N PRO A 80 2.61 1.88 -0.96
CA PRO A 80 3.48 2.90 -1.52
C PRO A 80 3.66 2.80 -3.03
N CYS A 81 3.87 3.94 -3.71
CA CYS A 81 4.30 3.96 -5.11
C CYS A 81 5.81 3.72 -5.31
N ALA A 82 6.62 3.79 -4.25
CA ALA A 82 8.07 3.57 -4.26
C ALA A 82 8.51 2.89 -2.95
N PRO A 83 9.54 2.02 -2.95
CA PRO A 83 9.81 1.16 -1.79
C PRO A 83 10.50 1.89 -0.64
N LEU A 84 11.43 2.81 -0.95
CA LEU A 84 12.26 3.50 0.03
C LEU A 84 11.74 4.90 0.34
N HIS A 85 11.44 5.66 -0.72
CA HIS A 85 11.05 7.06 -0.63
C HIS A 85 9.73 7.29 -1.40
N PRO A 86 8.62 6.67 -0.94
CA PRO A 86 7.32 6.92 -1.54
C PRO A 86 6.97 8.38 -1.35
N SER A 87 6.69 9.04 -2.45
CA SER A 87 6.10 10.37 -2.45
C SER A 87 4.57 10.27 -2.40
N LEU A 88 4.00 9.12 -2.81
CA LEU A 88 2.56 8.82 -2.80
C LEU A 88 2.31 7.40 -2.32
N ALA A 89 1.19 7.21 -1.64
CA ALA A 89 0.65 5.90 -1.31
C ALA A 89 -0.86 5.87 -1.63
N VAL A 90 -1.37 4.71 -2.02
CA VAL A 90 -2.79 4.52 -2.38
C VAL A 90 -3.41 3.59 -1.34
N SER A 91 -4.63 3.86 -0.90
CA SER A 91 -5.35 2.96 0.02
C SER A 91 -5.45 1.56 -0.57
N ILE A 92 -5.17 0.53 0.23
CA ILE A 92 -5.25 -0.87 -0.18
C ILE A 92 -6.64 -1.20 -0.71
N ASP A 93 -7.71 -0.72 -0.07
CA ASP A 93 -9.09 -0.96 -0.53
C ASP A 93 -9.34 -0.43 -1.96
N MET A 94 -8.71 0.70 -2.33
CA MET A 94 -8.79 1.23 -3.70
C MET A 94 -8.01 0.35 -4.68
N LEU A 95 -6.84 -0.13 -4.30
CA LEU A 95 -6.06 -1.02 -5.15
C LEU A 95 -6.75 -2.38 -5.34
N GLU A 96 -7.37 -2.90 -4.28
CA GLU A 96 -8.20 -4.10 -4.32
C GLU A 96 -9.38 -3.91 -5.27
N PHE A 97 -10.16 -2.84 -5.12
CA PHE A 97 -11.27 -2.52 -6.02
C PHE A 97 -10.84 -2.45 -7.49
N VAL A 98 -9.70 -1.80 -7.79
CA VAL A 98 -9.22 -1.65 -9.17
C VAL A 98 -8.65 -2.95 -9.71
N ALA A 99 -7.98 -3.74 -8.87
CA ALA A 99 -7.51 -5.07 -9.26
C ALA A 99 -8.71 -5.97 -9.64
N GLU A 100 -9.76 -5.99 -8.83
CA GLU A 100 -11.00 -6.71 -9.12
C GLU A 100 -11.70 -6.18 -10.38
N LEU A 101 -11.75 -4.86 -10.54
CA LEU A 101 -12.29 -4.23 -11.75
C LEU A 101 -11.57 -4.72 -13.00
N PHE A 102 -10.25 -4.83 -12.97
CA PHE A 102 -9.43 -5.30 -14.09
C PHE A 102 -9.50 -6.80 -14.36
N VAL A 103 -10.12 -7.58 -13.46
CA VAL A 103 -10.53 -8.97 -13.77
C VAL A 103 -11.78 -8.98 -14.65
N GLN A 104 -12.70 -8.02 -14.43
CA GLN A 104 -13.97 -7.92 -15.15
C GLN A 104 -13.87 -7.16 -16.48
N GLN A 105 -12.81 -6.38 -16.69
CA GLN A 105 -12.59 -5.62 -17.92
C GLN A 105 -11.11 -5.56 -18.29
N ALA A 106 -10.81 -5.33 -19.57
CA ALA A 106 -9.43 -5.13 -20.03
C ALA A 106 -8.75 -4.00 -19.23
N PRO A 107 -7.54 -4.24 -18.66
CA PRO A 107 -6.86 -3.24 -17.83
C PRO A 107 -6.65 -1.92 -18.57
N ASN A 108 -7.28 -0.85 -18.09
CA ASN A 108 -7.15 0.48 -18.64
C ASN A 108 -6.67 1.47 -17.56
N GLU A 109 -5.43 1.29 -17.13
CA GLU A 109 -4.77 2.13 -16.13
C GLU A 109 -4.80 3.62 -16.50
N ARG A 110 -4.71 3.93 -17.81
CA ARG A 110 -4.73 5.32 -18.31
C ARG A 110 -6.09 5.96 -18.06
N ALA A 111 -7.17 5.31 -18.48
CA ALA A 111 -8.53 5.82 -18.29
C ALA A 111 -8.89 5.87 -16.80
N TRP A 112 -8.52 4.84 -16.04
CA TRP A 112 -8.73 4.83 -14.60
C TRP A 112 -8.03 6.01 -13.91
N ALA A 113 -6.72 6.17 -14.12
CA ALA A 113 -5.98 7.25 -13.48
C ALA A 113 -6.46 8.64 -13.89
N ALA A 114 -6.81 8.84 -15.17
CA ALA A 114 -7.39 10.10 -15.64
C ALA A 114 -8.76 10.36 -14.99
N THR A 115 -9.58 9.33 -14.83
CA THR A 115 -10.88 9.42 -14.15
C THR A 115 -10.69 9.78 -12.68
N LEU A 116 -9.78 9.09 -11.97
CA LEU A 116 -9.46 9.36 -10.57
C LEU A 116 -8.91 10.79 -10.40
N GLU A 117 -8.00 11.21 -11.26
CA GLU A 117 -7.44 12.56 -11.23
C GLU A 117 -8.53 13.63 -11.43
N ASN A 118 -9.42 13.44 -12.41
CA ASN A 118 -10.53 14.35 -12.69
C ASN A 118 -11.60 14.34 -11.57
N PHE A 119 -11.85 13.18 -10.96
CA PHE A 119 -12.75 13.05 -9.82
C PHE A 119 -12.22 13.82 -8.61
N LEU A 120 -10.94 13.65 -8.28
CA LEU A 120 -10.29 14.34 -7.17
C LEU A 120 -10.13 15.85 -7.43
N LYS A 121 -9.81 16.25 -8.68
CA LYS A 121 -9.79 17.67 -9.09
C LYS A 121 -11.13 18.36 -8.84
N ARG A 122 -12.25 17.70 -9.17
CA ARG A 122 -13.60 18.24 -8.92
C ARG A 122 -13.91 18.43 -7.43
N ARG A 123 -13.23 17.69 -6.55
CA ARG A 123 -13.34 17.81 -5.09
C ARG A 123 -12.31 18.77 -4.47
N GLY A 124 -11.63 19.57 -5.30
CA GLY A 124 -10.69 20.61 -4.86
C GLY A 124 -9.24 20.14 -4.72
N PHE A 125 -8.92 18.90 -5.05
CA PHE A 125 -7.58 18.36 -4.93
C PHE A 125 -6.71 18.66 -6.16
N LYS A 126 -5.51 19.20 -5.96
CA LYS A 126 -4.53 19.47 -7.03
C LYS A 126 -3.29 18.60 -6.85
N PHE A 127 -2.91 17.86 -7.89
CA PHE A 127 -1.65 17.13 -7.92
C PHE A 127 -0.55 18.04 -8.46
N GLY A 128 0.52 18.24 -7.67
CA GLY A 128 1.68 19.01 -8.10
C GLY A 128 2.70 18.14 -8.85
N GLY A 129 3.09 18.56 -10.05
CA GLY A 129 4.23 18.00 -10.80
C GLY A 129 3.87 17.20 -12.06
N ASN A 130 4.83 17.14 -12.97
CA ASN A 130 4.74 16.46 -14.27
C ASN A 130 4.68 14.92 -14.18
N ASP A 131 4.98 14.34 -13.01
CA ASP A 131 4.81 12.91 -12.74
C ASP A 131 3.34 12.63 -12.39
N SER A 132 2.55 12.45 -13.46
CA SER A 132 1.11 12.16 -13.40
C SER A 132 0.77 11.12 -12.34
N LEU A 133 -0.29 11.37 -11.57
CA LEU A 133 -0.93 10.42 -10.65
C LEU A 133 -0.96 9.00 -11.25
N ARG A 134 -1.25 8.92 -12.55
CA ARG A 134 -1.16 7.72 -13.38
C ARG A 134 0.07 6.84 -13.14
N ARG A 135 1.29 7.38 -13.24
CA ARG A 135 2.51 6.55 -13.12
C ARG A 135 2.67 5.98 -11.72
N ARG A 136 2.41 6.80 -10.71
CA ARG A 136 2.57 6.44 -9.30
C ARG A 136 1.49 5.45 -8.86
N PHE A 137 0.26 5.68 -9.32
CA PHE A 137 -0.85 4.75 -9.15
C PHE A 137 -0.58 3.41 -9.82
N ALA A 138 -0.20 3.39 -11.11
CA ALA A 138 0.12 2.17 -11.85
C ALA A 138 1.25 1.38 -11.17
N THR A 139 2.28 2.07 -10.68
CA THR A 139 3.36 1.41 -9.93
C THR A 139 2.84 0.79 -8.63
N ALA A 140 2.04 1.52 -7.85
CA ALA A 140 1.46 0.99 -6.62
C ALA A 140 0.55 -0.23 -6.90
N LEU A 141 -0.31 -0.16 -7.92
CA LEU A 141 -1.20 -1.25 -8.33
C LEU A 141 -0.42 -2.49 -8.77
N ALA A 142 0.56 -2.33 -9.66
CA ALA A 142 1.37 -3.44 -10.13
C ALA A 142 2.11 -4.15 -8.98
N GLN A 143 2.66 -3.39 -8.04
CA GLN A 143 3.37 -3.96 -6.89
C GLN A 143 2.41 -4.59 -5.86
N TYR A 144 1.21 -4.01 -5.68
CA TYR A 144 0.15 -4.63 -4.88
C TYR A 144 -0.29 -5.97 -5.47
N GLN A 145 -0.54 -6.05 -6.78
CA GLN A 145 -0.89 -7.30 -7.45
C GLN A 145 0.21 -8.36 -7.32
N VAL A 146 1.49 -7.97 -7.35
CA VAL A 146 2.61 -8.87 -7.08
C VAL A 146 2.58 -9.36 -5.63
N LEU A 147 2.34 -8.50 -4.64
CA LEU A 147 2.20 -8.90 -3.24
C LEU A 147 1.08 -9.93 -3.06
N VAL A 148 -0.13 -9.64 -3.56
CA VAL A 148 -1.28 -10.54 -3.46
C VAL A 148 -0.98 -11.89 -4.09
N ARG A 149 -0.32 -11.90 -5.27
CA ARG A 149 0.08 -13.15 -5.93
C ARG A 149 1.03 -13.97 -5.05
N VAL A 150 2.05 -13.35 -4.46
CA VAL A 150 3.03 -14.03 -3.60
C VAL A 150 2.33 -14.61 -2.37
N ILE A 151 1.44 -13.85 -1.73
CA ILE A 151 0.66 -14.31 -0.57
C ILE A 151 -0.20 -15.51 -0.95
N ASN A 152 -0.92 -15.47 -2.07
CA ASN A 152 -1.76 -16.57 -2.53
C ASN A 152 -0.97 -17.84 -2.83
N GLN A 153 0.27 -17.70 -3.34
CA GLN A 153 1.18 -18.82 -3.57
C GLN A 153 1.63 -19.45 -2.25
N GLU A 154 2.03 -18.64 -1.26
CA GLU A 154 2.42 -19.15 0.06
C GLU A 154 1.25 -19.82 0.78
N MET A 155 0.05 -19.24 0.73
CA MET A 155 -1.15 -19.84 1.30
C MET A 155 -1.48 -21.19 0.66
N SER A 156 -1.43 -21.28 -0.67
CA SER A 156 -1.67 -22.53 -1.40
C SER A 156 -0.67 -23.62 -0.98
N ALA A 157 0.62 -23.27 -0.86
CA ALA A 157 1.65 -24.21 -0.44
C ALA A 157 1.44 -24.72 1.00
N VAL A 158 1.01 -23.86 1.92
CA VAL A 158 0.66 -24.26 3.30
C VAL A 158 -0.54 -25.22 3.31
N VAL A 159 -1.58 -24.92 2.53
CA VAL A 159 -2.78 -25.78 2.43
C VAL A 159 -2.41 -27.15 1.86
N GLU A 160 -1.58 -27.22 0.83
CA GLU A 160 -1.10 -28.48 0.25
C GLU A 160 -0.26 -29.29 1.24
N SER A 161 0.64 -28.64 1.98
CA SER A 161 1.44 -29.30 3.02
C SER A 161 0.58 -29.89 4.14
N CYS A 162 -0.49 -29.21 4.55
CA CYS A 162 -1.41 -29.74 5.55
C CYS A 162 -2.24 -30.93 5.02
N ARG A 163 -2.56 -30.95 3.72
CA ARG A 163 -3.30 -32.04 3.09
C ARG A 163 -2.44 -33.30 2.90
N GLY A 164 -1.13 -33.16 2.69
CA GLY A 164 -0.20 -34.30 2.55
C GLY A 164 0.23 -34.95 3.88
N GLN A 165 -0.25 -34.43 5.03
CA GLN A 165 0.04 -34.95 6.37
C GLN A 165 -1.12 -35.78 6.97
N VAL A 166 -2.19 -36.03 6.20
CA VAL A 166 -3.37 -36.82 6.60
C VAL A 166 -3.38 -38.16 5.89
#